data_AF-A0A2V9CXJ0-F1
#
_entry.id   AF-A0A2V9CXJ0-F1
#
_cell.length_a   1.000
_cell.length_b   1.000
_cell.length_c   1.000
_cell.angle_alpha   90.00
_cell.angle_beta   90.00
_cell.angle_gamma   90.00
#
_symmetry.space_group_name_H-M   'P 1'
#
loop_
_entity.id
_entity.type
_entity.pdbx_description
1 polymer ?
#
loop_
_entity_poly.entity_id
_entity_poly.type
_entity_poly.pdbx_seq_one_letter_code
_entity_poly.pdbx_strand_id
1 'polypeptide(L)'
;MIRSEYVEIVADSRVVFTWGFEGGGYSVAEGSSRVEIDLKPEGKGTRLRLTHCELPPEAHERHDSGWSHYLGRLKTVSEGGESDPMANPSVRHG
;
A
#
# COMPACT_ATOMS: atom_id res chain seq x y z
N MET A 1 -10.20 -11.84 5.44
CA MET A 1 -8.86 -12.43 5.28
C MET A 1 -8.18 -11.77 4.09
N ILE A 2 -6.88 -11.47 4.19
CA ILE A 2 -6.09 -10.97 3.06
C ILE A 2 -5.41 -12.17 2.39
N ARG A 3 -5.43 -12.24 1.06
CA ARG A 3 -4.65 -13.21 0.26
C ARG A 3 -3.82 -12.44 -0.78
N SER A 4 -2.54 -12.80 -0.90
CA SER A 4 -1.59 -12.09 -1.76
C SER A 4 -0.45 -13.00 -2.19
N GLU A 5 0.07 -12.78 -3.40
CA GLU A 5 1.22 -13.47 -3.96
C GLU A 5 2.17 -12.47 -4.63
N TYR A 6 3.48 -12.64 -4.48
CA TYR A 6 4.46 -11.85 -5.21
C TYR A 6 4.51 -12.29 -6.68
N VAL A 7 4.35 -11.33 -7.59
CA VAL A 7 4.36 -11.54 -9.04
C VAL A 7 5.71 -11.14 -9.64
N GLU A 8 6.30 -10.05 -9.13
CA GLU A 8 7.59 -9.54 -9.60
C GLU A 8 8.37 -8.97 -8.42
N ILE A 9 9.66 -9.29 -8.33
CA ILE A 9 10.59 -8.70 -7.37
C ILE A 9 11.87 -8.34 -8.12
N VAL A 10 12.15 -7.04 -8.18
CA VAL A 10 13.41 -6.49 -8.68
C VAL A 10 14.04 -5.72 -7.54
N ALA A 11 15.21 -6.21 -7.08
CA ALA A 11 15.93 -5.62 -5.96
C ALA A 11 16.06 -4.09 -6.12
N ASP A 12 15.76 -3.38 -5.04
CA ASP A 12 15.86 -1.92 -4.90
C ASP A 12 15.05 -1.06 -5.88
N SER A 13 14.23 -1.69 -6.75
CA SER A 13 13.61 -0.99 -7.88
C SER A 13 12.10 -1.21 -7.99
N ARG A 14 11.63 -2.45 -7.81
CA ARG A 14 10.22 -2.78 -8.08
C ARG A 14 9.73 -3.99 -7.33
N VAL A 15 8.50 -3.91 -6.84
CA VAL A 15 7.76 -5.06 -6.31
C VAL A 15 6.33 -5.01 -6.84
N VAL A 16 5.85 -6.14 -7.33
CA VAL A 16 4.45 -6.33 -7.75
C VAL A 16 3.88 -7.52 -7.01
N PHE A 17 2.70 -7.36 -6.43
CA PHE A 17 1.98 -8.45 -5.76
C PHE A 17 0.48 -8.34 -5.99
N THR A 18 -0.21 -9.48 -5.96
CA THR A 18 -1.67 -9.53 -6.00
C THR A 18 -2.26 -9.07 -4.67
N TRP A 19 -3.48 -8.53 -4.72
CA TRP A 19 -4.21 -8.12 -3.53
C TRP A 19 -5.64 -8.66 -3.56
N GLY A 20 -5.94 -9.55 -2.62
CA GLY A 20 -7.27 -10.08 -2.39
C GLY A 20 -7.71 -9.81 -0.95
N PHE A 21 -8.98 -9.45 -0.77
CA PHE A 21 -9.58 -9.22 0.54
C PHE A 21 -11.01 -9.74 0.59
N GLU A 22 -11.26 -10.64 1.53
CA GLU A 22 -12.60 -11.14 1.85
C GLU A 22 -13.05 -10.62 3.23
N GLY A 23 -14.09 -9.77 3.27
CA GLY A 23 -14.74 -9.33 4.52
C GLY A 23 -15.39 -7.95 4.44
N GLY A 24 -16.12 -7.53 5.49
CA GLY A 24 -16.42 -6.10 5.72
C GLY A 24 -17.30 -5.38 4.68
N GLY A 25 -18.14 -6.09 3.91
CA GLY A 25 -19.15 -5.49 3.02
C GLY A 25 -18.66 -5.14 1.60
N TYR A 26 -17.39 -5.41 1.27
CA TYR A 26 -16.82 -5.28 -0.06
C TYR A 26 -15.77 -6.39 -0.22
N SER A 27 -15.72 -7.03 -1.38
CA SER A 27 -14.79 -8.13 -1.64
C SER A 27 -13.92 -7.80 -2.83
N VAL A 28 -12.61 -7.96 -2.67
CA VAL A 28 -11.67 -7.99 -3.78
C VAL A 28 -11.31 -9.45 -3.96
N ALA A 29 -11.70 -10.04 -5.09
CA ALA A 29 -11.43 -11.43 -5.37
C ALA A 29 -9.91 -11.67 -5.38
N GLU A 30 -9.51 -12.86 -4.93
CA GLU A 30 -8.10 -13.22 -4.94
C GLU A 30 -7.52 -13.14 -6.35
N GLY A 31 -6.35 -12.49 -6.48
CA GLY A 31 -5.69 -12.31 -7.77
C GLY A 31 -6.38 -11.32 -8.71
N SER A 32 -7.51 -10.72 -8.33
CA SER A 32 -8.27 -9.82 -9.22
C SER A 32 -7.79 -8.38 -9.21
N SER A 33 -6.93 -8.00 -8.25
CA SER A 33 -6.26 -6.71 -8.23
C SER A 33 -4.79 -6.88 -7.90
N ARG A 34 -3.99 -5.87 -8.22
CA ARG A 34 -2.55 -5.89 -7.97
C ARG A 34 -2.04 -4.54 -7.49
N VAL A 35 -1.01 -4.60 -6.67
CA VAL A 35 -0.29 -3.44 -6.17
C VAL A 35 1.09 -3.45 -6.81
N GLU A 36 1.43 -2.32 -7.43
CA GLU A 36 2.73 -2.08 -8.03
C GLU A 36 3.44 -1.00 -7.22
N ILE A 37 4.63 -1.30 -6.72
CA ILE A 37 5.51 -0.35 -6.03
C ILE A 37 6.75 -0.17 -6.89
N ASP A 38 6.94 1.05 -7.39
CA ASP A 38 8.13 1.47 -8.11
C ASP A 38 8.98 2.39 -7.23
N LEU A 39 10.27 2.08 -7.14
CA LEU A 39 11.27 2.88 -6.45
C LEU A 39 12.21 3.47 -7.48
N LYS A 40 12.40 4.79 -7.44
CA LYS A 40 13.37 5.49 -8.28
C LYS A 40 14.26 6.38 -7.42
N PRO A 41 15.60 6.31 -7.54
CA PRO A 41 16.46 7.30 -6.94
C PRO A 41 16.07 8.71 -7.40
N GLU A 42 15.92 9.63 -6.46
CA GLU A 42 15.57 11.04 -6.73
C GLU A 42 16.33 11.95 -5.75
N GLY A 43 17.38 12.61 -6.24
CA GLY A 43 18.27 13.42 -5.42
C GLY A 43 18.96 12.60 -4.33
N LYS A 44 18.75 12.98 -3.06
CA LYS A 44 19.28 12.27 -1.88
C LYS A 44 18.31 11.21 -1.32
N GLY A 45 17.16 11.01 -1.96
CA GLY A 45 16.12 10.11 -1.51
C GLY A 45 15.65 9.16 -2.61
N THR A 46 14.49 8.55 -2.35
CA THR A 46 13.85 7.60 -3.25
C THR A 46 12.42 8.05 -3.48
N ARG A 47 12.06 8.27 -4.74
CA ARG A 47 10.66 8.45 -5.12
C ARG A 47 9.98 7.09 -5.19
N LEU A 48 9.01 6.90 -4.31
CA LEU A 48 8.10 5.76 -4.35
C LEU A 48 6.83 6.14 -5.13
N ARG A 49 6.42 5.28 -6.06
CA ARG A 49 5.08 5.33 -6.66
C ARG A 49 4.36 4.02 -6.36
N LEU A 50 3.19 4.13 -5.74
CA LEU A 50 2.27 3.02 -5.55
C LEU A 50 1.13 3.14 -6.56
N THR A 51 0.78 2.05 -7.23
CA THR A 51 -0.40 1.97 -8.10
C THR A 51 -1.19 0.71 -7.75
N HIS A 52 -2.47 0.87 -7.40
CA HIS A 52 -3.38 -0.24 -7.14
C HIS A 52 -4.29 -0.42 -8.36
N CYS A 53 -3.95 -1.40 -9.20
CA CYS A 53 -4.63 -1.68 -10.47
C CYS A 53 -5.79 -2.65 -10.26
N GLU A 54 -6.79 -2.58 -11.15
CA GLU A 54 -7.90 -3.54 -11.25
C GLU A 54 -8.76 -3.66 -9.97
N LEU A 55 -8.68 -2.64 -9.12
CA LEU A 55 -9.50 -2.54 -7.92
C LEU A 55 -10.95 -2.18 -8.32
N PRO A 56 -11.98 -2.88 -7.80
CA PRO A 56 -13.37 -2.51 -8.01
C PRO A 56 -13.66 -1.08 -7.51
N PRO A 57 -14.45 -0.25 -8.22
CA PRO A 57 -14.72 1.14 -7.86
C PRO A 57 -15.22 1.33 -6.41
N GLU A 58 -16.06 0.43 -5.92
CA GLU A 58 -16.60 0.44 -4.55
C GLU A 58 -15.52 0.31 -3.46
N ALA A 59 -14.33 -0.18 -3.82
CA ALA A 59 -13.22 -0.35 -2.91
C ALA A 59 -12.19 0.80 -2.98
N HIS A 60 -12.30 1.72 -3.95
CA HIS A 60 -11.30 2.76 -4.20
C HIS A 60 -11.07 3.66 -2.99
N GLU A 61 -12.11 4.30 -2.45
CA GLU A 61 -11.99 5.27 -1.34
C GLU A 61 -11.35 4.65 -0.10
N ARG A 62 -11.73 3.42 0.23
CA ARG A 62 -11.19 2.71 1.39
C ARG A 62 -9.73 2.33 1.22
N HIS A 63 -9.34 1.91 0.02
CA HIS A 63 -7.94 1.60 -0.26
C HIS A 63 -7.08 2.86 -0.38
N ASP A 64 -7.62 3.95 -0.93
CA ASP A 64 -6.94 5.25 -0.98
C ASP A 64 -6.65 5.78 0.43
N SER A 65 -7.65 5.73 1.32
CA SER A 65 -7.49 6.09 2.74
C SER A 65 -6.46 5.20 3.44
N GLY A 66 -6.51 3.88 3.19
CA GLY A 66 -5.55 2.93 3.75
C GLY A 66 -4.12 3.19 3.25
N TRP A 67 -3.93 3.37 1.95
CA TRP A 67 -2.61 3.64 1.37
C TRP A 67 -2.05 4.97 1.83
N SER A 68 -2.85 6.03 1.88
CA SER A 68 -2.43 7.32 2.39
C SER A 68 -1.90 7.23 3.83
N HIS A 69 -2.57 6.46 4.68
CA HIS A 69 -2.10 6.21 6.05
C HIS A 69 -0.75 5.50 6.07
N TYR A 70 -0.62 4.36 5.40
CA TYR A 70 0.61 3.56 5.44
C TYR A 70 1.79 4.25 4.75
N LEU A 71 1.55 5.03 3.68
CA LEU A 71 2.59 5.83 3.03
C LEU A 71 3.08 6.97 3.93
N GLY A 72 2.18 7.61 4.69
CA GLY A 72 2.57 8.60 5.70
C GLY A 72 3.49 8.00 6.76
N ARG A 73 3.14 6.81 7.26
CA ARG A 73 3.96 6.08 8.23
C ARG A 73 5.32 5.66 7.66
N LEU A 74 5.34 5.17 6.43
CA LEU A 74 6.58 4.83 5.73
C LEU A 74 7.50 6.05 5.62
N LYS A 75 6.95 7.22 5.29
CA LYS A 75 7.72 8.48 5.27
C LYS A 75 8.33 8.78 6.64
N THR A 76 7.54 8.73 7.71
CA THR A 76 8.03 8.99 9.08
C THR A 76 9.23 8.12 9.44
N VAL A 77 9.14 6.81 9.22
CA VAL A 77 10.25 5.90 9.56
C VAL A 77 11.45 6.06 8.63
N SER A 78 11.23 6.40 7.36
CA SER A 78 12.31 6.67 6.39
C SER A 78 13.11 7.93 6.74
N GLU A 79 12.49 8.86 7.46
CA GLU A 79 13.12 10.11 7.94
C GLU A 79 13.72 9.95 9.36
N GLY A 80 13.73 8.73 9.91
CA GLY A 80 14.30 8.42 11.23
C GLY A 80 13.37 8.62 12.41
N GLY A 81 12.08 8.86 12.17
CA GLY A 81 11.05 8.90 13.22
C GLY A 81 10.53 7.51 13.62
N GLU A 82 9.74 7.46 14.69
CA GLU A 82 9.02 6.25 15.12
C GLU A 82 7.56 6.30 14.67
N SER A 83 6.98 5.13 14.34
CA SER A 83 5.57 5.02 13.97
C SER A 83 4.98 3.75 14.56
N ASP A 84 3.92 3.88 15.37
CA ASP A 84 3.25 2.74 16.00
C ASP A 84 2.61 1.80 14.95
N PRO A 85 3.06 0.51 14.87
CA PRO A 85 2.46 -0.55 14.05
C PRO A 85 0.93 -0.61 14.10
N MET A 86 0.36 -0.34 15.26
CA MET A 86 -1.05 -0.55 15.57
C MET A 86 -1.89 0.73 15.51
N ALA A 87 -1.30 1.88 15.20
CA ALA A 87 -2.04 3.14 15.09
C ALA A 87 -3.11 3.05 13.98
N ASN A 88 -4.36 3.17 14.40
CA ASN A 88 -5.53 3.04 13.53
C ASN A 88 -5.62 4.25 12.57
N PRO A 89 -5.77 4.05 11.24
CA PRO A 89 -5.96 5.14 10.26
C PRO A 89 -7.11 6.11 10.59
N SER A 90 -8.08 5.68 11.39
CA SER A 90 -9.22 6.52 11.79
C SER A 90 -8.91 7.51 12.93
N VAL A 91 -7.75 7.40 13.58
CA VAL A 91 -7.37 8.30 14.66
C VAL A 91 -6.58 9.46 14.08
N ARG A 92 -7.23 10.63 13.95
CA ARG A 92 -6.50 11.89 13.72
C ARG A 92 -5.65 12.17 14.94
N HIS A 93 -4.33 12.11 14.80
CA HIS A 93 -3.44 12.78 15.74
C HIS A 93 -3.58 14.28 15.48
N GLY A 94 -4.25 14.96 16.41
CA GLY A 94 -4.41 16.42 16.41
C GLY A 94 -3.13 17.16 16.76
#